data_AF-A0A9D7H2L8-F1
#
_entry.id   AF-A0A9D7H2L8-F1
#
_cell.length_a   1.000
_cell.length_b   1.000
_cell.length_c   1.000
_cell.angle_alpha   90.00
_cell.angle_beta   90.00
_cell.angle_gamma   90.00
#
_symmetry.space_group_name_H-M   'P 1'
#
loop_
_entity.id
_entity.type
_entity.pdbx_description
1 polymer ?
#
loop_
_entity_poly.entity_id
_entity_poly.type
_entity_poly.pdbx_seq_one_letter_code
_entity_poly.pdbx_strand_id
1 'polypeptide(L)'
;MNRAVYWGAGGAALFTGLVVLLLRREAPAPTAVTSPRAEATDAASRDAGPLGNAGDALAAADGNTDGPDVRGDAGDEIPPSAWCASLRAANAKTVAGLVKRTPTCAQTLAPLALECTDAPGGGWGLRIDTVSTDAPYDSANDGGCEPIGFHVTLVHRDKANAELTHFAGVVERWSDGGVAVNVSYLNFWGALSLRLRVYDLDGDGDPEAWLTGDGADEGPNRSSSEIVSVRAGAIATFAPLAKVDVHEIVDEDADGAWDVRTSGVYAGLEAESAIGGSYPVSPPLFLLHAKGDGGYLGDDAVALAAARKSCPTNMPALADDVSNIEATVARVACARVRGAAEAAVVEALRKGGCKEFTDDYRVSGGCSPVYLRAAAVTPPFVLR
;
A
#
# COMPACT_ATOMS: atom_id res chain seq x y z
N MET A 1 -11.01 21.17 55.69
CA MET A 1 -12.46 20.90 55.53
C MET A 1 -12.62 19.67 54.65
N ASN A 2 -13.65 18.89 54.96
CA ASN A 2 -13.68 17.42 54.90
C ASN A 2 -13.65 16.79 53.49
N ARG A 3 -12.85 15.73 53.35
CA ARG A 3 -13.02 14.67 52.34
C ARG A 3 -14.11 13.71 52.83
N ALA A 4 -15.17 13.52 52.05
CA ALA A 4 -16.15 12.46 52.28
C ALA A 4 -15.85 11.28 51.34
N VAL A 5 -15.55 10.15 51.97
CA VAL A 5 -15.44 8.81 51.41
C VAL A 5 -16.86 8.24 51.36
N TYR A 6 -17.26 7.65 50.22
CA TYR A 6 -18.45 6.80 50.15
C TYR A 6 -18.02 5.37 49.82
N TRP A 7 -18.37 4.45 50.73
CA TRP A 7 -18.24 3.00 50.58
C TRP A 7 -19.48 2.43 49.91
N GLY A 8 -19.30 1.27 49.30
CA GLY A 8 -20.25 0.61 48.42
C GLY A 8 -21.27 -0.32 49.08
N ALA A 9 -22.18 -0.78 48.24
CA ALA A 9 -22.89 -2.05 48.24
C ALA A 9 -23.34 -2.23 46.78
N GLY A 10 -23.28 -3.36 46.09
CA GLY A 10 -23.16 -4.76 46.45
C GLY A 10 -23.91 -5.47 45.32
N GLY A 11 -23.23 -6.29 44.52
CA GLY A 11 -23.83 -6.93 43.35
C GLY A 11 -23.02 -8.13 42.91
N ALA A 12 -23.35 -9.28 43.46
CA ALA A 12 -22.79 -10.57 43.08
C ALA A 12 -23.33 -11.00 41.71
N ALA A 13 -22.44 -11.29 40.77
CA ALA A 13 -22.77 -11.98 39.52
C ALA A 13 -22.05 -13.33 39.48
N LEU A 14 -22.86 -14.38 39.33
CA LEU A 14 -22.45 -15.78 39.21
C LEU A 14 -21.61 -15.99 37.95
N PHE A 15 -20.42 -16.57 38.11
CA PHE A 15 -19.67 -17.17 37.00
C PHE A 15 -20.08 -18.63 36.85
N THR A 16 -20.87 -18.92 35.83
CA THR A 16 -21.09 -20.28 35.32
C THR A 16 -19.88 -20.69 34.49
N GLY A 17 -19.06 -21.61 35.02
CA GLY A 17 -17.94 -22.20 34.31
C GLY A 17 -18.41 -23.13 33.19
N LEU A 18 -18.13 -22.76 31.95
CA LEU A 18 -18.25 -23.63 30.78
C LEU A 18 -16.98 -24.47 30.66
N VAL A 19 -17.09 -25.78 30.89
CA VAL A 19 -16.02 -26.75 30.64
C VAL A 19 -16.11 -27.18 29.18
N VAL A 20 -15.16 -26.76 28.35
CA VAL A 20 -15.02 -27.23 26.96
C VAL A 20 -14.16 -28.50 26.95
N LEU A 21 -14.80 -29.64 26.73
CA LEU A 21 -14.15 -30.93 26.47
C LEU A 21 -13.66 -30.95 25.00
N LEU A 22 -12.36 -30.76 24.79
CA LEU A 22 -11.71 -30.96 23.50
C LEU A 22 -11.47 -32.46 23.25
N LEU A 23 -12.31 -33.09 22.43
CA LEU A 23 -12.05 -34.40 21.86
C LEU A 23 -11.10 -34.25 20.66
N ARG A 24 -9.85 -34.66 20.82
CA ARG A 24 -8.90 -34.86 19.72
C ARG A 24 -9.36 -36.05 18.88
N ARG A 25 -9.73 -35.81 17.61
CA ARG A 25 -9.76 -36.84 16.58
C ARG A 25 -8.38 -36.87 15.90
N GLU A 26 -7.71 -38.00 15.97
CA GLU A 26 -6.49 -38.27 15.19
C GLU A 26 -6.87 -38.43 13.72
N ALA A 27 -6.24 -37.65 12.85
CA ALA A 27 -6.37 -37.79 11.40
C ALA A 27 -5.42 -38.91 10.91
N PRO A 28 -5.84 -39.73 9.91
CA PRO A 28 -4.98 -40.75 9.34
C PRO A 28 -3.83 -40.14 8.54
N ALA A 29 -2.66 -40.76 8.61
CA ALA A 29 -1.45 -40.35 7.92
C ALA A 29 -1.62 -40.36 6.38
N PRO A 30 -1.03 -39.40 5.66
CA PRO A 30 -1.08 -39.36 4.20
C PRO A 30 -0.19 -40.46 3.58
N THR A 31 -0.78 -41.24 2.68
CA THR A 31 -0.09 -42.16 1.77
C THR A 31 0.74 -41.39 0.74
N ALA A 32 2.02 -41.75 0.62
CA ALA A 32 2.94 -41.17 -0.35
C ALA A 32 2.50 -41.47 -1.79
N VAL A 33 2.32 -40.41 -2.59
CA VAL A 33 2.13 -40.49 -4.05
C VAL A 33 3.47 -40.24 -4.71
N THR A 34 4.03 -41.26 -5.36
CA THR A 34 5.18 -41.13 -6.25
C THR A 34 4.74 -40.61 -7.61
N SER A 35 5.21 -39.42 -7.99
CA SER A 35 4.99 -38.85 -9.33
C SER A 35 6.10 -39.30 -10.30
N PRO A 36 5.77 -39.74 -11.53
CA PRO A 36 6.76 -40.12 -12.53
C PRO A 36 7.38 -38.90 -13.22
N ARG A 37 8.68 -39.01 -13.44
CA ARG A 37 9.58 -38.10 -14.16
C ARG A 37 9.41 -38.30 -15.68
N ALA A 38 9.18 -37.23 -16.43
CA ALA A 38 9.35 -37.15 -17.89
C ALA A 38 9.91 -35.75 -18.20
N GLU A 39 11.21 -35.64 -18.46
CA GLU A 39 11.85 -35.61 -19.79
C GLU A 39 11.65 -34.27 -20.53
N ALA A 40 12.76 -33.52 -20.55
CA ALA A 40 12.92 -32.25 -21.23
C ALA A 40 13.26 -32.49 -22.71
N THR A 41 12.74 -31.62 -23.59
CA THR A 41 13.25 -31.46 -24.95
C THR A 41 13.66 -30.02 -25.18
N ASP A 42 14.93 -29.85 -25.50
CA ASP A 42 15.55 -28.64 -26.07
C ASP A 42 14.99 -28.30 -27.46
N ALA A 43 14.84 -27.01 -27.78
CA ALA A 43 15.19 -26.45 -29.10
C ALA A 43 15.10 -24.91 -29.19
N ALA A 44 16.20 -24.32 -29.68
CA ALA A 44 16.36 -23.11 -30.52
C ALA A 44 15.93 -21.75 -29.95
N SER A 45 16.85 -20.88 -29.50
CA SER A 45 17.78 -20.01 -30.29
C SER A 45 17.09 -19.08 -31.31
N ARG A 46 17.11 -17.76 -31.02
CA ARG A 46 17.11 -16.68 -32.03
C ARG A 46 17.59 -15.35 -31.42
N ASP A 47 18.68 -14.86 -31.99
CA ASP A 47 19.14 -13.48 -32.21
C ASP A 47 18.83 -12.39 -31.17
N ALA A 48 19.85 -12.08 -30.35
CA ALA A 48 19.96 -10.83 -29.60
C ALA A 48 20.64 -9.76 -30.46
N GLY A 49 19.88 -8.72 -30.83
CA GLY A 49 20.42 -7.44 -31.32
C GLY A 49 21.08 -6.62 -30.21
N PRO A 50 21.85 -5.57 -30.55
CA PRO A 50 22.70 -4.87 -29.59
C PRO A 50 21.90 -4.07 -28.56
N LEU A 51 22.16 -4.35 -27.29
CA LEU A 51 21.65 -3.60 -26.13
C LEU A 51 22.21 -2.18 -26.16
N GLY A 52 21.32 -1.21 -26.36
CA GLY A 52 21.59 0.20 -26.07
C GLY A 52 21.71 0.44 -24.56
N ASN A 53 22.49 1.45 -24.19
CA ASN A 53 22.89 1.79 -22.82
C ASN A 53 21.71 1.83 -21.82
N ALA A 54 21.76 0.97 -20.79
CA ALA A 54 20.82 0.90 -19.68
C ALA A 54 21.21 1.88 -18.55
N GLY A 55 21.22 3.18 -18.86
CA GLY A 55 21.64 4.25 -17.93
C GLY A 55 20.55 4.89 -17.08
N ASP A 56 19.27 4.76 -17.43
CA ASP A 56 18.22 5.66 -16.90
C ASP A 56 17.03 4.97 -16.19
N ALA A 57 17.15 3.68 -15.82
CA ALA A 57 16.02 2.89 -15.29
C ALA A 57 15.73 3.02 -13.77
N LEU A 58 16.36 3.97 -13.08
CA LEU A 58 16.09 4.27 -11.65
C LEU A 58 15.73 5.75 -11.42
N ALA A 59 15.36 6.48 -12.49
CA ALA A 59 14.79 7.81 -12.35
C ALA A 59 13.50 7.71 -11.50
N ALA A 60 13.42 8.60 -10.52
CA ALA A 60 12.41 8.67 -9.48
C ALA A 60 11.01 8.25 -9.97
N ALA A 61 10.42 7.27 -9.29
CA ALA A 61 8.99 7.01 -9.34
C ALA A 61 8.26 8.15 -8.62
N ASP A 62 8.37 9.36 -9.17
CA ASP A 62 7.52 10.49 -8.79
C ASP A 62 6.13 10.21 -9.39
N GLY A 63 5.36 9.39 -8.65
CA GLY A 63 4.00 9.74 -8.24
C GLY A 63 2.93 10.02 -9.29
N ASN A 64 3.09 9.59 -10.55
CA ASN A 64 1.97 9.43 -11.46
C ASN A 64 2.09 8.16 -12.29
N THR A 65 2.31 7.03 -11.61
CA THR A 65 2.00 5.73 -12.19
C THR A 65 0.48 5.55 -12.13
N ASP A 66 -0.22 6.18 -13.05
CA ASP A 66 -1.38 5.53 -13.65
C ASP A 66 -0.82 4.29 -14.37
N GLY A 67 -0.40 3.27 -13.60
CA GLY A 67 -0.14 1.93 -14.12
C GLY A 67 -1.34 1.58 -14.97
N PRO A 68 -1.11 0.99 -16.17
CA PRO A 68 -2.08 0.95 -17.26
C PRO A 68 -3.45 0.70 -16.65
N ASP A 69 -4.31 1.72 -16.72
CA ASP A 69 -5.66 1.62 -16.21
C ASP A 69 -6.22 0.35 -16.84
N VAL A 70 -6.52 -0.67 -16.04
CA VAL A 70 -7.14 -1.92 -16.52
C VAL A 70 -8.60 -1.64 -16.93
N ARG A 71 -8.91 -0.40 -17.35
CA ARG A 71 -9.72 -0.16 -18.53
C ARG A 71 -9.00 -0.76 -19.74
N GLY A 72 -9.06 -2.08 -19.87
CA GLY A 72 -8.53 -2.79 -21.03
C GLY A 72 -8.90 -2.07 -22.34
N ASP A 73 -7.88 -1.79 -23.16
CA ASP A 73 -7.96 -1.42 -24.58
C ASP A 73 -9.27 -0.77 -25.07
N ALA A 74 -9.69 0.38 -24.52
CA ALA A 74 -10.85 1.14 -25.01
C ALA A 74 -12.07 0.28 -25.40
N GLY A 75 -12.24 -0.87 -24.74
CA GLY A 75 -13.38 -1.74 -24.92
C GLY A 75 -14.59 -1.00 -24.39
N ASP A 76 -15.70 -1.04 -25.13
CA ASP A 76 -16.95 -0.35 -24.85
C ASP A 76 -17.13 -0.09 -23.34
N GLU A 77 -16.97 1.18 -22.93
CA GLU A 77 -17.06 1.58 -21.53
C GLU A 77 -18.42 1.12 -21.01
N ILE A 78 -18.42 0.08 -20.17
CA ILE A 78 -19.65 -0.46 -19.62
C ILE A 78 -20.29 0.68 -18.83
N PRO A 79 -21.49 1.14 -19.20
CA PRO A 79 -22.11 2.25 -18.50
C PRO A 79 -22.27 1.86 -17.03
N PRO A 80 -21.94 2.77 -16.10
CA PRO A 80 -22.02 2.47 -14.67
C PRO A 80 -23.44 2.02 -14.32
N SER A 81 -23.57 1.03 -13.43
CA SER A 81 -24.88 0.59 -12.96
C SER A 81 -25.69 1.75 -12.39
N ALA A 82 -27.01 1.56 -12.34
CA ALA A 82 -27.91 2.51 -11.68
C ALA A 82 -27.51 2.78 -10.22
N TRP A 83 -26.90 1.80 -9.55
CA TRP A 83 -26.37 2.00 -8.20
C TRP A 83 -25.15 2.92 -8.20
N CYS A 84 -24.12 2.65 -9.02
CA CYS A 84 -22.96 3.53 -9.10
C CYS A 84 -23.33 4.95 -9.52
N ALA A 85 -24.26 5.10 -10.49
CA ALA A 85 -24.79 6.41 -10.87
C ALA A 85 -25.46 7.12 -9.68
N SER A 86 -26.26 6.39 -8.89
CA SER A 86 -26.91 6.93 -7.69
C SER A 86 -25.90 7.32 -6.60
N LEU A 87 -24.86 6.52 -6.37
CA LEU A 87 -23.81 6.80 -5.39
C LEU A 87 -23.03 8.06 -5.78
N ARG A 88 -22.60 8.16 -7.06
CA ARG A 88 -21.93 9.35 -7.60
C ARG A 88 -22.79 10.60 -7.47
N ALA A 89 -24.09 10.50 -7.78
CA ALA A 89 -25.03 11.62 -7.62
C ALA A 89 -25.19 12.05 -6.15
N ALA A 90 -25.23 11.10 -5.21
CA ALA A 90 -25.28 11.39 -3.78
C ALA A 90 -24.01 12.11 -3.29
N ASN A 91 -22.83 11.59 -3.67
CA ASN A 91 -21.54 12.22 -3.35
C ASN A 91 -21.46 13.65 -3.93
N ALA A 92 -21.82 13.82 -5.21
CA ALA A 92 -21.85 15.13 -5.86
C ALA A 92 -22.79 16.13 -5.16
N LYS A 93 -23.95 15.66 -4.68
CA LYS A 93 -24.88 16.49 -3.90
C LYS A 93 -24.27 16.93 -2.57
N THR A 94 -23.56 16.03 -1.87
CA THR A 94 -22.86 16.34 -0.62
C THR A 94 -21.78 17.40 -0.84
N VAL A 95 -20.95 17.23 -1.88
CA VAL A 95 -19.90 18.18 -2.28
C VAL A 95 -20.49 19.53 -2.71
N ALA A 96 -21.57 19.54 -3.51
CA ALA A 96 -22.20 20.79 -3.97
C ALA A 96 -22.77 21.63 -2.80
N GLY A 97 -23.24 20.98 -1.73
CA GLY A 97 -23.66 21.68 -0.50
C GLY A 97 -22.51 22.42 0.17
N LEU A 98 -21.29 21.89 0.07
CA LEU A 98 -20.08 22.54 0.56
C LEU A 98 -19.63 23.68 -0.36
N VAL A 99 -19.53 23.46 -1.67
CA VAL A 99 -19.13 24.47 -2.65
C VAL A 99 -19.94 25.76 -2.51
N LYS A 100 -21.24 25.66 -2.20
CA LYS A 100 -22.09 26.83 -1.95
C LYS A 100 -21.68 27.66 -0.72
N ARG A 101 -21.14 27.00 0.31
CA ARG A 101 -20.65 27.64 1.54
C ARG A 101 -19.24 28.19 1.36
N THR A 102 -18.44 27.56 0.50
CA THR A 102 -17.03 27.91 0.24
C THR A 102 -16.76 28.02 -1.27
N PRO A 103 -17.26 29.07 -1.96
CA PRO A 103 -17.18 29.17 -3.43
C PRO A 103 -15.76 29.17 -3.98
N THR A 104 -14.79 29.64 -3.20
CA THR A 104 -13.35 29.61 -3.53
C THR A 104 -12.80 28.19 -3.66
N CYS A 105 -13.47 27.19 -3.08
CA CYS A 105 -13.08 25.78 -3.15
C CYS A 105 -13.66 25.02 -4.36
N ALA A 106 -14.52 25.66 -5.17
CA ALA A 106 -15.29 24.97 -6.22
C ALA A 106 -14.40 24.21 -7.22
N GLN A 107 -13.25 24.78 -7.58
CA GLN A 107 -12.32 24.21 -8.56
C GLN A 107 -11.63 22.95 -8.04
N THR A 108 -11.28 22.91 -6.75
CA THR A 108 -10.62 21.76 -6.12
C THR A 108 -11.59 20.62 -5.84
N LEU A 109 -12.88 20.92 -5.70
CA LEU A 109 -13.93 19.94 -5.36
C LEU A 109 -14.62 19.32 -6.58
N ALA A 110 -14.53 19.95 -7.75
CA ALA A 110 -15.10 19.46 -9.00
C ALA A 110 -14.58 18.08 -9.47
N PRO A 111 -13.29 17.71 -9.26
CA PRO A 111 -12.76 16.41 -9.70
C PRO A 111 -12.99 15.26 -8.69
N LEU A 112 -13.75 15.47 -7.60
CA LEU A 112 -14.16 14.38 -6.71
C LEU A 112 -15.22 13.48 -7.33
N ALA A 113 -14.86 12.82 -8.43
CA ALA A 113 -15.57 11.68 -8.92
C ALA A 113 -15.15 10.49 -8.05
N LEU A 114 -15.78 10.35 -6.88
CA LEU A 114 -15.55 9.18 -6.07
C LEU A 114 -15.87 7.91 -6.86
N GLU A 115 -14.94 6.97 -6.75
CA GLU A 115 -14.89 5.77 -7.54
C GLU A 115 -16.00 4.80 -7.11
N CYS A 116 -16.59 4.15 -8.12
CA CYS A 116 -17.58 3.09 -7.94
C CYS A 116 -17.47 2.18 -9.14
N THR A 117 -17.40 0.88 -8.85
CA THR A 117 -17.07 -0.19 -9.80
C THR A 117 -18.03 -1.35 -9.57
N ASP A 118 -18.74 -1.75 -10.62
CA ASP A 118 -19.53 -2.97 -10.60
C ASP A 118 -18.62 -4.19 -10.80
N ALA A 119 -18.91 -5.29 -10.11
CA ALA A 119 -18.11 -6.50 -10.15
C ALA A 119 -18.97 -7.77 -10.07
N PRO A 120 -18.43 -8.97 -10.39
CA PRO A 120 -19.23 -10.20 -10.45
C PRO A 120 -19.97 -10.55 -9.15
N GLY A 121 -19.48 -10.20 -7.96
CA GLY A 121 -20.13 -10.45 -6.65
C GLY A 121 -21.08 -9.34 -6.17
N GLY A 122 -21.04 -8.17 -6.80
CA GLY A 122 -21.65 -6.95 -6.28
C GLY A 122 -20.87 -5.72 -6.76
N GLY A 123 -21.25 -4.55 -6.30
CA GLY A 123 -20.51 -3.33 -6.60
C GLY A 123 -19.74 -2.82 -5.40
N TRP A 124 -18.58 -2.22 -5.64
CA TRP A 124 -17.77 -1.51 -4.65
C TRP A 124 -17.81 -0.01 -4.92
N GLY A 125 -17.77 0.82 -3.88
CA GLY A 125 -17.71 2.26 -4.06
C GLY A 125 -17.27 3.03 -2.81
N LEU A 126 -16.86 4.28 -3.02
CA LEU A 126 -16.56 5.22 -1.95
C LEU A 126 -17.76 6.16 -1.74
N ARG A 127 -18.20 6.30 -0.50
CA ARG A 127 -19.28 7.21 -0.09
C ARG A 127 -18.75 8.33 0.79
N ILE A 128 -19.12 9.58 0.51
CA ILE A 128 -18.92 10.69 1.45
C ILE A 128 -20.09 10.69 2.41
N ASP A 129 -19.82 10.32 3.67
CA ASP A 129 -20.85 10.36 4.71
C ASP A 129 -20.99 11.77 5.27
N THR A 130 -19.87 12.42 5.58
CA THR A 130 -19.85 13.78 6.12
C THR A 130 -18.70 14.60 5.58
N VAL A 131 -18.89 15.91 5.60
CA VAL A 131 -17.89 16.91 5.26
C VAL A 131 -17.66 17.77 6.49
N SER A 132 -16.41 17.93 6.89
CA SER A 132 -15.99 18.81 7.99
C SER A 132 -15.24 20.02 7.45
N THR A 133 -15.60 21.20 7.95
CA THR A 133 -14.83 22.45 7.78
C THR A 133 -14.10 22.81 9.07
N ASP A 134 -14.26 22.03 10.13
CA ASP A 134 -13.71 22.32 11.46
C ASP A 134 -12.23 21.90 11.57
N ALA A 135 -11.46 22.03 10.48
CA ALA A 135 -10.05 21.71 10.52
C ALA A 135 -9.37 22.63 11.56
N PRO A 136 -8.61 22.08 12.52
CA PRO A 136 -8.03 22.85 13.64
C PRO A 136 -6.90 23.81 13.23
N TYR A 137 -6.73 24.06 11.93
CA TYR A 137 -5.65 24.87 11.39
C TYR A 137 -6.16 26.26 11.06
N ASP A 138 -5.66 27.26 11.79
CA ASP A 138 -5.96 28.68 11.62
C ASP A 138 -5.25 29.21 10.35
N SER A 139 -5.75 28.81 9.17
CA SER A 139 -5.24 29.26 7.87
C SER A 139 -5.72 30.67 7.50
N ALA A 140 -6.12 31.49 8.47
CA ALA A 140 -6.70 32.82 8.25
C ALA A 140 -5.80 33.78 7.43
N ASN A 141 -4.54 33.41 7.17
CA ASN A 141 -3.56 34.25 6.50
C ASN A 141 -3.41 34.04 4.99
N ASP A 142 -3.92 32.96 4.40
CA ASP A 142 -3.60 32.64 2.98
C ASP A 142 -4.71 32.98 1.96
N GLY A 143 -5.88 33.47 2.39
CA GLY A 143 -6.97 33.86 1.48
C GLY A 143 -7.48 32.74 0.55
N GLY A 144 -7.06 31.49 0.80
CA GLY A 144 -7.38 30.30 0.04
C GLY A 144 -8.62 29.57 0.55
N CYS A 145 -8.95 28.47 -0.12
CA CYS A 145 -9.95 27.52 0.34
C CYS A 145 -9.50 26.92 1.69
N GLU A 146 -10.30 27.08 2.76
CA GLU A 146 -10.05 26.44 4.06
C GLU A 146 -9.89 24.92 3.88
N PRO A 147 -9.07 24.24 4.72
CA PRO A 147 -8.93 22.80 4.64
C PRO A 147 -10.29 22.13 4.83
N ILE A 148 -10.70 21.32 3.84
CA ILE A 148 -11.94 20.58 3.90
C ILE A 148 -11.62 19.12 4.17
N GLY A 149 -12.23 18.59 5.23
CA GLY A 149 -12.21 17.18 5.54
C GLY A 149 -13.40 16.41 5.00
N PHE A 150 -13.17 15.20 4.50
CA PHE A 150 -14.21 14.24 4.15
C PHE A 150 -14.11 13.00 5.02
N HIS A 151 -15.24 12.56 5.58
CA HIS A 151 -15.35 11.21 6.10
C HIS A 151 -15.85 10.32 4.97
N VAL A 152 -14.99 9.41 4.54
CA VAL A 152 -15.27 8.50 3.44
C VAL A 152 -15.47 7.09 4.00
N THR A 153 -16.49 6.41 3.49
CA THR A 153 -16.81 5.02 3.84
C THR A 153 -16.74 4.17 2.58
N LEU A 154 -16.09 3.01 2.68
CA LEU A 154 -16.14 2.00 1.63
C LEU A 154 -17.48 1.28 1.75
N VAL A 155 -18.18 1.17 0.63
CA VAL A 155 -19.45 0.46 0.54
C VAL A 155 -19.33 -0.70 -0.44
N HIS A 156 -19.91 -1.84 -0.08
CA HIS A 156 -20.14 -2.96 -0.97
C HIS A 156 -21.64 -3.23 -1.05
N ARG A 157 -22.19 -3.32 -2.26
CA ARG A 157 -23.59 -3.70 -2.49
C ARG A 157 -23.64 -5.05 -3.20
N ASP A 158 -24.21 -6.05 -2.54
CA ASP A 158 -24.36 -7.37 -3.14
C ASP A 158 -25.46 -7.40 -4.23
N LYS A 159 -25.59 -8.54 -4.91
CA LYS A 159 -26.63 -8.76 -5.95
C LYS A 159 -28.07 -8.66 -5.42
N ALA A 160 -28.29 -8.88 -4.14
CA ALA A 160 -29.60 -8.74 -3.49
C ALA A 160 -29.89 -7.30 -3.07
N ASN A 161 -28.94 -6.38 -3.29
CA ASN A 161 -28.97 -4.98 -2.86
C ASN A 161 -28.79 -4.77 -1.35
N ALA A 162 -28.28 -5.77 -0.62
CA ALA A 162 -27.81 -5.54 0.73
C ALA A 162 -26.49 -4.75 0.68
N GLU A 163 -26.36 -3.76 1.55
CA GLU A 163 -25.19 -2.91 1.62
C GLU A 163 -24.37 -3.27 2.87
N LEU A 164 -23.08 -3.48 2.67
CA LEU A 164 -22.07 -3.58 3.70
C LEU A 164 -21.22 -2.31 3.69
N THR A 165 -20.77 -1.90 4.86
CA THR A 165 -19.92 -0.72 5.02
C THR A 165 -18.64 -1.10 5.74
N HIS A 166 -17.52 -0.59 5.25
CA HIS A 166 -16.22 -0.68 5.91
C HIS A 166 -15.64 0.70 6.07
N PHE A 167 -14.84 0.85 7.10
CA PHE A 167 -14.15 2.08 7.35
C PHE A 167 -13.07 2.30 6.27
N ALA A 168 -13.24 3.28 5.37
CA ALA A 168 -12.23 3.63 4.36
C ALA A 168 -11.19 4.56 4.99
N GLY A 169 -10.48 4.04 5.99
CA GLY A 169 -9.47 4.78 6.71
C GLY A 169 -8.09 4.24 6.41
N VAL A 170 -7.35 5.01 5.65
CA VAL A 170 -5.90 4.97 5.73
C VAL A 170 -5.50 5.47 7.10
N VAL A 171 -5.06 4.56 7.96
CA VAL A 171 -4.54 4.93 9.27
C VAL A 171 -3.11 5.44 9.08
N GLU A 172 -2.95 6.73 8.81
CA GLU A 172 -1.66 7.35 8.99
C GLU A 172 -1.34 7.38 10.50
N ARG A 173 -0.36 6.57 10.91
CA ARG A 173 0.23 6.70 12.25
C ARG A 173 1.44 7.61 12.13
N TRP A 174 1.28 8.82 12.64
CA TRP A 174 2.40 9.72 12.86
C TRP A 174 3.33 9.09 13.90
N SER A 175 4.65 9.18 13.66
CA SER A 175 5.69 8.62 14.55
C SER A 175 5.68 9.23 15.95
N ASP A 176 5.02 10.38 16.14
CA ASP A 176 4.80 11.05 17.43
C ASP A 176 3.60 10.49 18.22
N GLY A 177 2.88 9.49 17.69
CA GLY A 177 1.68 8.93 18.33
C GLY A 177 0.41 9.76 18.10
N GLY A 178 0.41 10.65 17.11
CA GLY A 178 -0.76 11.38 16.64
C GLY A 178 -1.94 10.46 16.30
N VAL A 179 -3.14 10.93 16.59
CA VAL A 179 -4.39 10.20 16.35
C VAL A 179 -4.56 9.96 14.86
N ALA A 180 -4.87 8.71 14.47
CA ALA A 180 -5.27 8.37 13.11
C ALA A 180 -6.50 9.20 12.74
N VAL A 181 -6.32 10.23 11.90
CA VAL A 181 -7.43 11.10 11.54
C VAL A 181 -8.13 10.51 10.33
N ASN A 182 -9.39 10.15 10.55
CA ASN A 182 -10.35 9.67 9.56
C ASN A 182 -10.83 10.82 8.66
N VAL A 183 -9.92 11.41 7.90
CA VAL A 183 -10.29 12.51 7.05
C VAL A 183 -9.42 12.47 5.79
N SER A 184 -10.04 12.17 4.65
CA SER A 184 -9.42 12.59 3.38
C SER A 184 -9.53 14.10 3.36
N TYR A 185 -8.44 14.81 3.62
CA TYR A 185 -8.41 16.24 3.42
C TYR A 185 -8.25 16.52 1.93
N LEU A 186 -9.03 17.46 1.39
CA LEU A 186 -8.74 18.04 0.08
C LEU A 186 -8.19 19.43 0.25
N ASN A 187 -7.24 19.75 -0.63
CA ASN A 187 -6.64 21.08 -0.72
C ASN A 187 -5.87 21.50 0.53
N PHE A 188 -5.13 20.57 1.13
CA PHE A 188 -4.24 20.83 2.25
C PHE A 188 -2.88 20.18 1.99
N TRP A 189 -1.83 20.68 2.66
CA TRP A 189 -0.56 19.95 2.80
C TRP A 189 -0.85 18.64 3.55
N GLY A 190 -0.60 17.50 2.93
CA GLY A 190 -1.02 16.17 3.41
C GLY A 190 -2.42 15.76 2.92
N ALA A 191 -2.99 16.43 1.92
CA ALA A 191 -4.26 16.00 1.31
C ALA A 191 -4.16 14.57 0.79
N LEU A 192 -5.02 13.69 1.29
CA LEU A 192 -5.07 12.29 0.93
C LEU A 192 -5.95 12.10 -0.30
N SER A 193 -5.37 11.73 -1.44
CA SER A 193 -6.13 11.21 -2.57
C SER A 193 -6.48 9.75 -2.30
N LEU A 194 -7.77 9.41 -2.26
CA LEU A 194 -8.22 8.02 -2.16
C LEU A 194 -8.53 7.48 -3.56
N ARG A 195 -8.04 6.27 -3.86
CA ARG A 195 -8.40 5.51 -5.05
C ARG A 195 -8.95 4.14 -4.65
N LEU A 196 -9.87 3.60 -5.43
CA LEU A 196 -10.52 2.31 -5.24
C LEU A 196 -10.43 1.48 -6.52
N ARG A 197 -9.63 0.43 -6.46
CA ARG A 197 -9.57 -0.59 -7.52
C ARG A 197 -10.17 -1.89 -7.03
N VAL A 198 -10.63 -2.73 -7.95
CA VAL A 198 -11.31 -4.00 -7.64
C VAL A 198 -10.69 -5.11 -8.47
N TYR A 199 -10.29 -6.20 -7.82
CA TYR A 199 -9.60 -7.34 -8.42
C TYR A 199 -10.12 -8.65 -7.82
N ASP A 200 -10.14 -9.72 -8.60
CA ASP A 200 -10.37 -11.08 -8.08
C ASP A 200 -8.99 -11.69 -7.77
N LEU A 201 -8.48 -11.43 -6.56
CA LEU A 201 -7.08 -11.67 -6.21
C LEU A 201 -6.80 -13.15 -5.94
N ASP A 202 -7.78 -13.88 -5.42
CA ASP A 202 -7.67 -15.32 -5.18
C ASP A 202 -8.36 -16.20 -6.24
N GLY A 203 -9.00 -15.59 -7.24
CA GLY A 203 -9.62 -16.30 -8.35
C GLY A 203 -10.89 -17.05 -7.94
N ASP A 204 -11.50 -16.71 -6.80
CA ASP A 204 -12.73 -17.34 -6.32
C ASP A 204 -14.01 -16.74 -6.95
N GLY A 205 -13.87 -15.68 -7.73
CA GLY A 205 -14.94 -14.97 -8.42
C GLY A 205 -15.64 -13.90 -7.59
N ASP A 206 -15.28 -13.74 -6.31
CA ASP A 206 -15.74 -12.69 -5.41
C ASP A 206 -14.63 -11.64 -5.19
N PRO A 207 -14.66 -10.52 -5.92
CA PRO A 207 -13.50 -9.64 -6.00
C PRO A 207 -13.25 -8.80 -4.74
N GLU A 208 -11.98 -8.65 -4.40
CA GLU A 208 -11.42 -7.75 -3.41
C GLU A 208 -11.39 -6.30 -3.86
N ALA A 209 -11.57 -5.38 -2.90
CA ALA A 209 -11.32 -3.96 -3.07
C ALA A 209 -9.90 -3.61 -2.58
N TRP A 210 -9.11 -2.99 -3.45
CA TRP A 210 -7.84 -2.35 -3.11
C TRP A 210 -8.06 -0.85 -2.96
N LEU A 211 -7.99 -0.38 -1.72
CA LEU A 211 -8.02 1.02 -1.33
C LEU A 211 -6.59 1.53 -1.28
N THR A 212 -6.28 2.59 -2.01
CA THR A 212 -5.03 3.33 -1.81
C THR A 212 -5.30 4.75 -1.37
N GLY A 213 -4.41 5.29 -0.55
CA GLY A 213 -4.41 6.69 -0.17
C GLY A 213 -3.03 7.29 -0.28
N ASP A 214 -2.91 8.42 -0.98
CA ASP A 214 -1.67 9.16 -1.12
C ASP A 214 -1.81 10.55 -0.51
N GLY A 215 -1.03 10.85 0.54
CA GLY A 215 -0.97 12.17 1.16
C GLY A 215 0.13 13.03 0.53
N ALA A 216 -0.22 14.22 0.03
CA ALA A 216 0.75 15.17 -0.52
C ALA A 216 1.48 15.96 0.58
N ASP A 217 2.53 15.42 1.19
CA ASP A 217 3.32 16.09 2.24
C ASP A 217 4.69 16.57 1.73
N GLU A 218 5.47 17.27 2.55
CA GLU A 218 6.86 17.64 2.25
C GLU A 218 7.78 16.41 2.19
N GLY A 219 7.86 15.79 1.00
CA GLY A 219 8.64 14.57 0.70
C GLY A 219 7.92 13.67 -0.30
N PRO A 220 8.35 12.40 -0.49
CA PRO A 220 7.53 11.39 -1.14
C PRO A 220 6.20 11.25 -0.42
N ASN A 221 5.13 11.15 -1.21
CA ASN A 221 3.79 10.96 -0.66
C ASN A 221 3.78 9.73 0.24
N ARG A 222 3.25 9.88 1.46
CA ARG A 222 2.89 8.74 2.28
C ARG A 222 1.74 8.04 1.57
N SER A 223 2.09 6.96 0.90
CA SER A 223 1.12 6.05 0.31
C SER A 223 0.71 5.04 1.37
N SER A 224 -0.49 4.55 1.20
CA SER A 224 -1.09 3.55 2.06
C SER A 224 -1.95 2.65 1.19
N SER A 225 -2.04 1.41 1.61
CA SER A 225 -2.88 0.43 0.94
C SER A 225 -3.60 -0.43 1.95
N GLU A 226 -4.87 -0.69 1.67
CA GLU A 226 -5.65 -1.73 2.34
C GLU A 226 -6.34 -2.56 1.27
N ILE A 227 -6.28 -3.88 1.41
CA ILE A 227 -7.06 -4.80 0.59
C ILE A 227 -8.10 -5.44 1.48
N VAL A 228 -9.36 -5.39 1.06
CA VAL A 228 -10.50 -5.95 1.78
C VAL A 228 -11.32 -6.86 0.87
N SER A 229 -11.95 -7.85 1.48
CA SER A 229 -12.84 -8.83 0.85
C SER A 229 -14.17 -8.88 1.58
N VAL A 230 -15.20 -9.47 0.97
CA VAL A 230 -16.44 -9.81 1.67
C VAL A 230 -16.36 -11.25 2.16
N ARG A 231 -16.29 -11.45 3.48
CA ARG A 231 -16.25 -12.79 4.10
C ARG A 231 -17.28 -12.87 5.21
N ALA A 232 -18.08 -13.94 5.21
CA ALA A 232 -19.14 -14.19 6.19
C ALA A 232 -20.14 -13.01 6.37
N GLY A 233 -20.47 -12.31 5.27
CA GLY A 233 -21.43 -11.20 5.27
C GLY A 233 -20.90 -9.90 5.88
N ALA A 234 -19.57 -9.76 5.99
CA ALA A 234 -18.92 -8.52 6.41
C ALA A 234 -17.75 -8.20 5.47
N ILE A 235 -17.42 -6.92 5.35
CA ILE A 235 -16.14 -6.51 4.74
C ILE A 235 -15.05 -6.72 5.80
N ALA A 236 -13.97 -7.38 5.41
CA ALA A 236 -12.84 -7.66 6.28
C ALA A 236 -11.53 -7.57 5.48
N THR A 237 -10.43 -7.28 6.19
CA THR A 237 -9.09 -7.30 5.59
C THR A 237 -8.84 -8.64 4.89
N PHE A 238 -8.33 -8.58 3.66
CA PHE A 238 -8.01 -9.75 2.86
C PHE A 238 -6.83 -10.49 3.49
N ALA A 239 -7.11 -11.65 4.08
CA ALA A 239 -6.18 -12.35 4.97
C ALA A 239 -4.81 -12.67 4.35
N PRO A 240 -4.71 -13.10 3.06
CA PRO A 240 -3.42 -13.39 2.43
C PRO A 240 -2.45 -12.19 2.41
N LEU A 241 -2.98 -10.96 2.35
CA LEU A 241 -2.18 -9.72 2.20
C LEU A 241 -2.33 -8.75 3.38
N ALA A 242 -2.96 -9.16 4.49
CA ALA A 242 -3.29 -8.29 5.64
C ALA A 242 -2.10 -7.59 6.32
N LYS A 243 -0.86 -8.00 6.02
CA LYS A 243 0.38 -7.43 6.57
C LYS A 243 1.38 -7.03 5.49
N VAL A 244 0.93 -7.00 4.25
CA VAL A 244 1.77 -6.66 3.10
C VAL A 244 1.58 -5.20 2.79
N ASP A 245 2.69 -4.48 2.65
CA ASP A 245 2.70 -3.13 2.09
C ASP A 245 2.57 -3.24 0.57
N VAL A 246 1.36 -3.04 0.05
CA VAL A 246 1.04 -3.21 -1.38
C VAL A 246 1.26 -1.92 -2.12
N HIS A 247 2.17 -1.93 -3.09
CA HIS A 247 2.46 -0.78 -3.95
C HIS A 247 1.79 -0.88 -5.32
N GLU A 248 1.71 -2.08 -5.88
CA GLU A 248 1.16 -2.34 -7.21
C GLU A 248 0.49 -3.71 -7.24
N ILE A 249 -0.61 -3.80 -8.00
CA ILE A 249 -1.25 -5.06 -8.38
C ILE A 249 -1.10 -5.21 -9.90
N VAL A 250 -0.47 -6.30 -10.35
CA VAL A 250 -0.04 -6.51 -11.73
C VAL A 250 -0.06 -8.00 -12.08
N ASP A 251 -0.32 -8.36 -13.32
CA ASP A 251 -0.14 -9.72 -13.83
C ASP A 251 1.27 -9.79 -14.46
N GLU A 252 2.31 -10.19 -13.70
CA GLU A 252 3.71 -10.08 -14.14
C GLU A 252 4.06 -11.10 -15.24
N ASP A 253 3.43 -12.27 -15.24
CA ASP A 253 3.71 -13.35 -16.19
C ASP A 253 2.59 -13.65 -17.20
N ALA A 254 1.53 -12.82 -17.19
CA ALA A 254 0.38 -12.88 -18.10
C ALA A 254 -0.42 -14.19 -17.99
N ASP A 255 -0.48 -14.78 -16.79
CA ASP A 255 -1.27 -15.99 -16.52
C ASP A 255 -2.72 -15.69 -16.12
N GLY A 256 -3.06 -14.40 -15.97
CA GLY A 256 -4.38 -13.91 -15.60
C GLY A 256 -4.62 -13.82 -14.09
N ALA A 257 -3.67 -14.25 -13.26
CA ALA A 257 -3.69 -14.04 -11.81
C ALA A 257 -3.00 -12.71 -11.45
N TRP A 258 -3.44 -12.11 -10.35
CA TRP A 258 -2.96 -10.78 -9.94
C TRP A 258 -1.85 -10.88 -8.89
N ASP A 259 -0.63 -10.59 -9.32
CA ASP A 259 0.55 -10.46 -8.47
C ASP A 259 0.58 -9.13 -7.73
N VAL A 260 1.40 -9.08 -6.68
CA VAL A 260 1.50 -7.92 -5.79
C VAL A 260 2.96 -7.48 -5.66
N ARG A 261 3.25 -6.23 -6.02
CA ARG A 261 4.54 -5.61 -5.68
C ARG A 261 4.51 -5.07 -4.26
N THR A 262 5.58 -5.34 -3.54
CA THR A 262 5.74 -4.94 -2.14
C THR A 262 7.17 -4.54 -1.80
N SER A 263 7.32 -3.70 -0.78
CA SER A 263 8.61 -3.45 -0.12
C SER A 263 9.10 -4.66 0.69
N GLY A 264 8.23 -5.63 0.98
CA GLY A 264 8.59 -6.87 1.68
C GLY A 264 9.25 -6.59 3.03
N VAL A 265 10.42 -7.18 3.27
CA VAL A 265 11.18 -7.00 4.54
C VAL A 265 11.75 -5.59 4.72
N TYR A 266 11.70 -4.73 3.69
CA TYR A 266 12.12 -3.35 3.77
C TYR A 266 10.96 -2.40 4.13
N ALA A 267 9.73 -2.88 4.20
CA ALA A 267 8.57 -2.07 4.57
C ALA A 267 8.78 -1.40 5.95
N GLY A 268 8.34 -0.15 6.06
CA GLY A 268 8.47 0.66 7.28
C GLY A 268 9.83 1.34 7.45
N LEU A 269 10.72 1.29 6.46
CA LEU A 269 11.87 2.20 6.44
C LEU A 269 11.39 3.62 6.17
N GLU A 270 11.69 4.50 7.10
CA GLU A 270 11.42 5.92 6.99
C GLU A 270 12.70 6.74 7.13
N ALA A 271 12.82 7.82 6.36
CA ALA A 271 13.87 8.83 6.51
C ALA A 271 13.31 10.08 7.20
N GLU A 272 14.17 10.83 7.88
CA GLU A 272 13.78 12.12 8.46
C GLU A 272 13.87 13.24 7.41
N SER A 273 12.90 14.15 7.46
CA SER A 273 12.89 15.36 6.63
C SER A 273 13.71 16.48 7.29
N ALA A 274 14.35 17.34 6.48
CA ALA A 274 15.17 18.46 6.96
C ALA A 274 14.41 19.52 7.77
N ILE A 275 13.08 19.48 7.69
CA ILE A 275 12.15 20.39 8.36
C ILE A 275 11.37 19.71 9.51
N GLY A 276 11.68 18.44 9.80
CA GLY A 276 11.01 17.62 10.81
C GLY A 276 9.98 16.64 10.20
N GLY A 277 9.71 15.57 10.93
CA GLY A 277 8.86 14.46 10.46
C GLY A 277 9.65 13.38 9.73
N SER A 278 8.99 12.24 9.49
CA SER A 278 9.54 11.09 8.77
C SER A 278 8.74 10.79 7.50
N TYR A 279 9.34 10.18 6.49
CA TYR A 279 8.65 9.75 5.28
C TYR A 279 9.14 8.38 4.81
N PRO A 280 8.27 7.54 4.21
CA PRO A 280 8.64 6.20 3.77
C PRO A 280 9.63 6.26 2.61
N VAL A 281 10.68 5.44 2.67
CA VAL A 281 11.72 5.31 1.64
C VAL A 281 11.92 3.86 1.22
N SER A 282 10.93 3.03 1.50
CA SER A 282 10.97 1.59 1.24
C SER A 282 10.72 1.33 -0.26
N PRO A 283 11.62 0.61 -0.96
CA PRO A 283 11.49 0.39 -2.39
C PRO A 283 10.64 -0.85 -2.72
N PRO A 284 9.73 -0.81 -3.71
CA PRO A 284 8.86 -1.94 -4.08
C PRO A 284 9.61 -3.02 -4.89
N LEU A 285 10.59 -3.66 -4.27
CA LEU A 285 11.53 -4.57 -4.94
C LEU A 285 11.04 -6.02 -5.07
N PHE A 286 10.09 -6.42 -4.23
CA PHE A 286 9.63 -7.81 -4.17
C PHE A 286 8.31 -7.95 -4.90
N LEU A 287 8.12 -9.12 -5.50
CA LEU A 287 6.84 -9.55 -6.06
C LEU A 287 6.35 -10.73 -5.22
N LEU A 288 5.08 -10.67 -4.84
CA LEU A 288 4.32 -11.81 -4.34
C LEU A 288 3.53 -12.34 -5.53
N HIS A 289 3.98 -13.47 -6.07
CA HIS A 289 3.37 -14.12 -7.23
C HIS A 289 2.16 -14.94 -6.79
N ALA A 290 1.01 -14.67 -7.41
CA ALA A 290 -0.26 -15.31 -7.10
C ALA A 290 -0.24 -16.80 -7.48
N LYS A 291 -0.96 -17.62 -6.72
CA LYS A 291 -1.14 -19.05 -6.96
C LYS A 291 -2.62 -19.32 -7.21
N GLY A 292 -2.93 -20.33 -8.02
CA GLY A 292 -4.31 -20.71 -8.32
C GLY A 292 -5.13 -21.25 -7.14
N ASP A 293 -4.58 -21.29 -5.92
CA ASP A 293 -5.29 -21.59 -4.67
C ASP A 293 -5.57 -20.35 -3.81
N GLY A 294 -5.31 -19.14 -4.35
CA GLY A 294 -5.43 -17.86 -3.64
C GLY A 294 -4.23 -17.52 -2.76
N GLY A 295 -3.22 -18.39 -2.73
CA GLY A 295 -1.96 -18.14 -2.05
C GLY A 295 -1.03 -17.21 -2.83
N TYR A 296 0.02 -16.77 -2.16
CA TYR A 296 1.08 -15.96 -2.74
C TYR A 296 2.45 -16.53 -2.39
N LEU A 297 3.39 -16.54 -3.34
CA LEU A 297 4.79 -16.92 -3.12
C LEU A 297 5.72 -15.76 -3.44
N GLY A 298 6.68 -15.50 -2.54
CA GLY A 298 7.66 -14.43 -2.70
C GLY A 298 9.03 -14.88 -3.24
N ASP A 299 9.21 -16.17 -3.51
CA ASP A 299 10.53 -16.77 -3.80
C ASP A 299 10.52 -17.81 -4.92
N ASP A 300 9.44 -17.90 -5.70
CA ASP A 300 9.38 -18.77 -6.87
C ASP A 300 10.02 -18.13 -8.12
N ALA A 301 10.00 -18.84 -9.25
CA ALA A 301 10.72 -18.42 -10.45
C ALA A 301 10.29 -17.03 -10.97
N VAL A 302 9.00 -16.70 -10.88
CA VAL A 302 8.44 -15.41 -11.33
C VAL A 302 8.87 -14.31 -10.37
N ALA A 303 8.70 -14.51 -9.06
CA ALA A 303 9.12 -13.54 -8.06
C ALA A 303 10.63 -13.25 -8.11
N LEU A 304 11.46 -14.28 -8.28
CA LEU A 304 12.91 -14.13 -8.44
C LEU A 304 13.29 -13.45 -9.77
N ALA A 305 12.53 -13.68 -10.85
CA ALA A 305 12.76 -13.00 -12.12
C ALA A 305 12.43 -11.50 -12.01
N ALA A 306 11.30 -11.15 -11.38
CA ALA A 306 10.92 -9.77 -11.11
C ALA A 306 11.96 -9.05 -10.24
N ALA A 307 12.46 -9.71 -9.18
CA ALA A 307 13.53 -9.14 -8.35
C ALA A 307 14.84 -8.94 -9.12
N ARG A 308 15.20 -9.83 -10.07
CA ARG A 308 16.37 -9.64 -10.94
C ARG A 308 16.21 -8.45 -11.88
N LYS A 309 14.99 -8.22 -12.40
CA LYS A 309 14.63 -7.09 -13.25
C LYS A 309 14.75 -5.77 -12.50
N SER A 310 14.23 -5.71 -11.26
CA SER A 310 14.34 -4.53 -10.39
C SER A 310 15.78 -4.25 -9.93
N CYS A 311 16.59 -5.30 -9.75
CA CYS A 311 17.96 -5.20 -9.27
C CYS A 311 18.96 -5.77 -10.29
N PRO A 312 19.21 -5.14 -11.44
CA PRO A 312 19.95 -5.75 -12.55
C PRO A 312 21.45 -5.98 -12.26
N THR A 313 22.06 -5.22 -11.35
CA THR A 313 23.50 -5.27 -11.06
C THR A 313 23.77 -5.85 -9.66
N ASN A 314 24.86 -6.60 -9.50
CA ASN A 314 25.22 -7.22 -8.23
C ASN A 314 25.58 -6.19 -7.14
N MET A 315 26.24 -5.10 -7.54
CA MET A 315 26.60 -4.00 -6.66
C MET A 315 26.35 -2.70 -7.43
N PRO A 316 25.19 -2.05 -7.25
CA PRO A 316 24.93 -0.74 -7.83
C PRO A 316 25.95 0.29 -7.30
N ALA A 317 26.13 1.38 -8.05
CA ALA A 317 26.93 2.51 -7.59
C ALA A 317 26.22 3.23 -6.45
N LEU A 318 26.47 2.79 -5.21
CA LEU A 318 25.81 3.32 -4.01
C LEU A 318 26.17 4.77 -3.69
N ALA A 319 27.25 5.28 -4.29
CA ALA A 319 27.79 6.61 -4.09
C ALA A 319 27.15 7.68 -5.00
N ASP A 320 26.43 7.25 -6.03
CA ASP A 320 25.91 8.17 -7.04
C ASP A 320 24.71 8.91 -6.45
N ASP A 321 24.78 10.22 -6.22
CA ASP A 321 23.66 10.99 -5.67
C ASP A 321 23.10 10.42 -4.35
N VAL A 322 23.95 10.38 -3.32
CA VAL A 322 23.55 10.03 -1.95
C VAL A 322 22.60 11.05 -1.29
N SER A 323 22.30 12.17 -1.97
CA SER A 323 21.25 13.12 -1.57
C SER A 323 19.86 12.63 -1.93
N ASN A 324 19.71 11.77 -2.95
CA ASN A 324 18.46 11.09 -3.25
C ASN A 324 18.34 9.85 -2.35
N ILE A 325 17.58 10.00 -1.25
CA ILE A 325 17.52 9.01 -0.18
C ILE A 325 16.82 7.73 -0.67
N GLU A 326 15.72 7.87 -1.39
CA GLU A 326 14.90 6.79 -1.94
C GLU A 326 15.71 5.94 -2.92
N ALA A 327 16.35 6.58 -3.90
CA ALA A 327 17.18 5.88 -4.88
C ALA A 327 18.39 5.21 -4.22
N THR A 328 18.96 5.83 -3.18
CA THR A 328 20.08 5.24 -2.42
C THR A 328 19.63 4.03 -1.60
N VAL A 329 18.47 4.10 -0.92
CA VAL A 329 17.88 2.96 -0.21
C VAL A 329 17.54 1.82 -1.18
N ALA A 330 16.97 2.13 -2.34
CA ALA A 330 16.68 1.14 -3.40
C ALA A 330 17.96 0.42 -3.86
N ARG A 331 19.04 1.16 -4.11
CA ARG A 331 20.35 0.58 -4.48
C ARG A 331 20.97 -0.26 -3.37
N VAL A 332 20.89 0.20 -2.12
CA VAL A 332 21.32 -0.56 -0.94
C VAL A 332 20.56 -1.88 -0.85
N ALA A 333 19.23 -1.83 -0.94
CA ALA A 333 18.38 -3.02 -0.90
C ALA A 333 18.69 -3.98 -2.05
N CYS A 334 18.88 -3.48 -3.27
CA CYS A 334 19.30 -4.29 -4.41
C CYS A 334 20.67 -4.96 -4.21
N ALA A 335 21.67 -4.25 -3.67
CA ALA A 335 22.97 -4.84 -3.34
C ALA A 335 22.83 -6.02 -2.36
N ARG A 336 21.97 -5.85 -1.34
CA ARG A 336 21.71 -6.89 -0.33
C ARG A 336 20.97 -8.08 -0.93
N VAL A 337 19.93 -7.86 -1.74
CA VAL A 337 19.21 -8.92 -2.48
C VAL A 337 20.15 -9.68 -3.43
N ARG A 338 21.17 -9.02 -3.97
CA ARG A 338 22.24 -9.62 -4.78
C ARG A 338 23.37 -10.27 -3.96
N GLY A 339 23.21 -10.33 -2.63
CA GLY A 339 24.10 -11.07 -1.73
C GLY A 339 25.30 -10.30 -1.22
N ALA A 340 25.42 -9.00 -1.49
CA ALA A 340 26.46 -8.18 -0.85
C ALA A 340 26.27 -8.22 0.67
N ALA A 341 27.34 -8.44 1.44
CA ALA A 341 27.28 -8.38 2.90
C ALA A 341 27.01 -6.95 3.39
N GLU A 342 26.34 -6.79 4.54
CA GLU A 342 26.06 -5.48 5.17
C GLU A 342 27.34 -4.64 5.26
N ALA A 343 28.43 -5.21 5.78
CA ALA A 343 29.71 -4.51 5.91
C ALA A 343 30.27 -4.01 4.56
N ALA A 344 30.06 -4.75 3.47
CA ALA A 344 30.50 -4.35 2.14
C ALA A 344 29.66 -3.18 1.58
N VAL A 345 28.36 -3.19 1.84
CA VAL A 345 27.44 -2.08 1.49
C VAL A 345 27.81 -0.81 2.25
N VAL A 346 28.01 -0.91 3.57
CA VAL A 346 28.41 0.22 4.41
C VAL A 346 29.77 0.78 3.98
N GLU A 347 30.74 -0.09 3.68
CA GLU A 347 32.04 0.36 3.18
C GLU A 347 31.96 1.06 1.82
N ALA A 348 31.09 0.58 0.91
CA ALA A 348 30.87 1.24 -0.37
C ALA A 348 30.23 2.62 -0.21
N LEU A 349 29.25 2.79 0.69
CA LEU A 349 28.68 4.09 1.03
C LEU A 349 29.73 5.05 1.60
N ARG A 350 30.61 4.57 2.50
CA ARG A 350 31.70 5.38 3.06
C ARG A 350 32.70 5.83 2.00
N LYS A 351 33.11 4.92 1.10
CA LYS A 351 33.96 5.27 -0.04
C LYS A 351 33.28 6.27 -0.99
N GLY A 352 31.95 6.25 -1.04
CA GLY A 352 31.12 7.19 -1.77
C GLY A 352 31.00 8.58 -1.17
N GLY A 353 31.58 8.82 0.02
CA GLY A 353 31.57 10.13 0.67
C GLY A 353 30.69 10.23 1.92
N CYS A 354 29.97 9.17 2.29
CA CYS A 354 29.25 9.08 3.57
C CYS A 354 30.24 8.91 4.74
N LYS A 355 30.84 10.01 5.20
CA LYS A 355 31.82 9.98 6.30
C LYS A 355 31.15 9.75 7.65
N GLU A 356 29.93 10.26 7.81
CA GLU A 356 29.11 10.16 9.01
C GLU A 356 27.67 9.82 8.60
N PHE A 357 26.97 9.07 9.45
CA PHE A 357 25.56 8.76 9.27
C PHE A 357 24.77 9.44 10.38
N THR A 358 24.03 10.49 10.05
CA THR A 358 23.36 11.38 11.00
C THR A 358 22.10 11.95 10.38
N ASP A 359 21.07 12.15 11.22
CA ASP A 359 19.84 12.86 10.81
C ASP A 359 20.07 14.39 10.76
N ASP A 360 21.23 14.88 11.20
CA ASP A 360 21.60 16.29 11.05
C ASP A 360 22.00 16.60 9.60
N TYR A 361 21.00 17.02 8.81
CA TYR A 361 21.14 17.47 7.42
C TYR A 361 22.11 18.64 7.23
N ARG A 362 22.56 19.30 8.31
CA ARG A 362 23.53 20.41 8.25
C ARG A 362 24.98 19.93 8.23
N VAL A 363 25.23 18.65 8.50
CA VAL A 363 26.58 18.08 8.50
C VAL A 363 27.04 17.83 7.06
N SER A 364 28.06 18.56 6.61
CA SER A 364 28.65 18.36 5.28
C SER A 364 29.26 16.97 5.15
N GLY A 365 28.76 16.18 4.19
CA GLY A 365 29.15 14.78 4.01
C GLY A 365 28.47 13.81 4.99
N GLY A 366 27.47 14.28 5.74
CA GLY A 366 26.52 13.44 6.45
C GLY A 366 25.61 12.70 5.48
N CYS A 367 25.35 11.43 5.75
CA CYS A 367 24.39 10.63 5.04
C CYS A 367 23.26 10.20 5.98
N SER A 368 22.08 9.93 5.43
CA SER A 368 20.96 9.49 6.25
C SER A 368 21.27 8.15 6.92
N PRO A 369 20.98 7.98 8.23
CA PRO A 369 21.15 6.71 8.93
C PRO A 369 20.19 5.62 8.44
N VAL A 370 19.16 5.97 7.65
CA VAL A 370 18.29 4.98 6.99
C VAL A 370 19.09 4.05 6.06
N TYR A 371 20.22 4.51 5.51
CA TYR A 371 21.09 3.66 4.68
C TYR A 371 21.69 2.50 5.47
N LEU A 372 22.06 2.73 6.73
CA LEU A 372 22.56 1.69 7.63
C LEU A 372 21.43 0.72 8.01
N ARG A 373 20.23 1.24 8.31
CA ARG A 373 19.06 0.41 8.60
C ARG A 373 18.71 -0.48 7.41
N ALA A 374 18.68 0.05 6.19
CA ALA A 374 18.46 -0.70 4.97
C ALA A 374 19.57 -1.75 4.72
N ALA A 375 20.83 -1.41 4.97
CA ALA A 375 21.94 -2.36 4.83
C ALA A 375 21.85 -3.53 5.83
N ALA A 376 21.34 -3.29 7.04
CA ALA A 376 21.17 -4.30 8.08
C ALA A 376 19.99 -5.27 7.82
N VAL A 377 19.04 -4.91 6.95
CA VAL A 377 17.97 -5.81 6.54
C VAL A 377 18.57 -7.06 5.89
N THR A 378 18.02 -8.23 6.25
CA THR A 378 18.34 -9.52 5.64
C THR A 378 17.23 -9.86 4.65
N PRO A 379 17.49 -9.87 3.33
CA PRO A 379 16.50 -10.25 2.34
C PRO A 379 16.00 -11.68 2.53
N PRO A 380 14.74 -11.99 2.15
CA PRO A 380 14.19 -13.34 2.25
C PRO A 380 14.89 -14.35 1.34
N PHE A 381 15.53 -13.88 0.27
CA PHE A 381 16.33 -14.67 -0.66
C PHE A 381 17.54 -13.87 -1.17
N VAL A 382 18.50 -14.58 -1.75
CA VAL A 382 19.66 -13.98 -2.43
C VAL A 382 19.66 -14.40 -3.90
N LEU A 383 19.65 -13.42 -4.79
CA LEU A 383 19.77 -13.61 -6.23
C LEU A 383 21.23 -13.96 -6.57
N ARG A 384 21.48 -15.25 -6.77
CA ARG A 384 22.79 -15.74 -7.25
C ARG A 384 22.95 -15.60 -8.75
#